data_AF-A0A954QA30-F1
#
_entry.id   AF-A0A954QA30-F1
#
_cell.length_a   1.000
_cell.length_b   1.000
_cell.length_c   1.000
_cell.angle_alpha   90.00
_cell.angle_beta   90.00
_cell.angle_gamma   90.00
#
_symmetry.space_group_name_H-M   'P 1'
#
loop_
_entity.id
_entity.type
_entity.pdbx_description
1 polymer ?
#
loop_
_entity_poly.entity_id
_entity_poly.type
_entity_poly.pdbx_seq_one_letter_code
_entity_poly.pdbx_strand_id
1 'polypeptide(L)'
;MTRDVKRITRELTEEEKKRLSESREQIIQELPDLQARDQMRKDARDEATLSGDVRRAIHSSDLSLREIATQAGITPIVLDDFLTGERTLRSDVMDRIANVLGYKATHEASRI
;
A
#
# COMPACT_ATOMS: atom_id res chain seq x y z
N MET A 1 11.12 -29.38 5.72
CA MET A 1 12.32 -28.76 5.09
C MET A 1 12.14 -27.26 5.12
N THR A 2 12.86 -26.54 5.97
CA THR A 2 12.78 -25.08 6.08
C THR A 2 13.62 -24.48 4.94
N ARG A 3 12.98 -23.86 3.93
CA ARG A 3 13.72 -23.15 2.88
C ARG A 3 14.34 -21.90 3.48
N ASP A 4 15.67 -21.84 3.43
CA ASP A 4 16.45 -20.68 3.86
C ASP A 4 16.30 -19.56 2.80
N VAL A 5 15.46 -18.57 3.09
CA VAL A 5 15.12 -17.49 2.14
C VAL A 5 16.23 -16.43 2.19
N LYS A 6 17.21 -16.54 1.29
CA LYS A 6 18.25 -15.52 1.13
C LYS A 6 17.73 -14.37 0.27
N ARG A 7 17.67 -13.16 0.83
CA ARG A 7 17.42 -11.94 0.05
C ARG A 7 18.60 -11.68 -0.88
N ILE A 8 18.30 -11.53 -2.17
CA ILE A 8 19.28 -11.15 -3.20
C ILE A 8 19.02 -9.68 -3.54
N THR A 9 20.00 -8.81 -3.29
CA THR A 9 19.94 -7.37 -3.58
C THR A 9 20.74 -6.96 -4.82
N ARG A 10 21.51 -7.88 -5.40
CA ARG A 10 22.18 -7.67 -6.70
C ARG A 10 21.19 -7.81 -7.86
N GLU A 11 21.54 -7.28 -9.02
CA GLU A 11 20.79 -7.53 -10.25
C GLU A 11 20.67 -9.04 -10.54
N LEU A 12 19.49 -9.44 -11.00
CA LEU A 12 19.19 -10.82 -11.37
C LEU A 12 19.81 -11.15 -12.73
N THR A 13 20.42 -12.33 -12.83
CA THR A 13 20.83 -12.92 -14.11
C THR A 13 19.61 -13.20 -14.99
N GLU A 14 19.81 -13.36 -16.30
CA GLU A 14 18.71 -13.64 -17.23
C GLU A 14 17.99 -14.96 -16.90
N GLU A 15 18.72 -15.99 -16.46
CA GLU A 15 18.14 -17.24 -16.00
C GLU A 15 17.34 -17.06 -14.70
N GLU A 16 17.77 -16.19 -13.78
CA GLU A 16 17.02 -15.86 -12.56
C GLU A 16 15.75 -15.05 -12.89
N LYS A 17 15.82 -14.11 -13.83
CA LYS A 17 14.65 -13.36 -14.31
C LYS A 17 13.62 -14.29 -14.95
N LYS A 18 14.06 -15.24 -15.78
CA LYS A 18 13.19 -16.24 -16.39
C LYS A 18 12.50 -17.11 -15.34
N ARG A 19 13.26 -17.67 -14.39
CA ARG A 19 12.68 -18.45 -13.27
C ARG A 19 11.72 -17.63 -12.42
N LEU A 20 12.03 -16.36 -12.18
CA LEU A 20 11.14 -15.44 -11.45
C LEU A 20 9.84 -15.22 -12.22
N SER A 21 9.90 -15.03 -13.54
CA SER A 21 8.72 -14.90 -14.40
C SER A 21 7.84 -16.14 -14.34
N GLU A 22 8.43 -17.33 -14.53
CA GLU A 22 7.72 -18.61 -14.47
C GLU A 22 7.09 -18.85 -13.09
N SER A 23 7.81 -18.51 -12.01
CA SER A 23 7.29 -18.61 -10.64
C SER A 23 6.14 -17.64 -10.40
N ARG A 24 6.22 -16.41 -10.91
CA ARG A 24 5.14 -15.42 -10.82
C ARG A 24 3.89 -15.90 -11.57
N GLU A 25 4.07 -16.51 -12.74
CA GLU A 25 2.97 -17.05 -13.54
C GLU A 25 2.27 -18.20 -12.80
N GLN A 26 3.02 -19.11 -12.17
CA GLN A 26 2.45 -20.16 -11.31
C GLN A 26 1.69 -19.59 -10.10
N ILE A 27 2.29 -18.61 -9.41
CA ILE A 27 1.66 -17.95 -8.26
C ILE A 27 0.34 -17.26 -8.66
N ILE A 28 0.28 -16.64 -9.84
CA ILE A 28 -0.94 -16.01 -10.37
C ILE A 28 -2.05 -17.04 -10.53
N GLN A 29 -1.74 -18.21 -11.09
CA GLN A 29 -2.74 -19.29 -11.28
C GLN A 29 -3.23 -19.86 -9.94
N GLU A 30 -2.38 -19.88 -8.92
CA GLU A 30 -2.72 -20.44 -7.61
C GLU A 30 -3.44 -19.45 -6.68
N LEU A 31 -3.30 -18.13 -6.90
CA LEU A 31 -3.78 -17.08 -5.99
C LEU A 31 -4.64 -16.02 -6.69
N PRO A 32 -5.78 -16.40 -7.30
CA PRO A 32 -6.65 -15.48 -8.02
C PRO A 32 -7.16 -14.34 -7.14
N ASP A 33 -7.43 -14.61 -5.85
CA ASP A 33 -7.91 -13.60 -4.90
C ASP A 33 -6.85 -12.52 -4.64
N LEU A 34 -5.57 -12.87 -4.62
CA LEU A 34 -4.50 -11.89 -4.44
C LEU A 34 -4.31 -11.02 -5.67
N GLN A 35 -4.51 -11.58 -6.87
CA GLN A 35 -4.53 -10.80 -8.11
C GLN A 35 -5.70 -9.81 -8.12
N ALA A 36 -6.89 -10.25 -7.71
CA ALA A 36 -8.05 -9.38 -7.60
C ALA A 36 -7.77 -8.23 -6.62
N ARG A 37 -7.23 -8.54 -5.42
CA ARG A 37 -6.87 -7.50 -4.42
C ARG A 37 -5.78 -6.54 -4.93
N ASP A 38 -4.78 -7.03 -5.66
CA ASP A 38 -3.75 -6.16 -6.25
C ASP A 38 -4.36 -5.21 -7.29
N GLN A 39 -5.27 -5.71 -8.12
CA GLN A 39 -5.98 -4.87 -9.08
C GLN A 39 -6.84 -3.82 -8.38
N MET A 40 -7.59 -4.21 -7.34
CA MET A 40 -8.38 -3.27 -6.52
C MET A 40 -7.52 -2.15 -5.93
N ARG A 41 -6.30 -2.46 -5.44
CA ARG A 41 -5.38 -1.43 -4.94
C ARG A 41 -4.94 -0.46 -6.03
N LYS A 42 -4.65 -0.95 -7.24
CA LYS A 42 -4.28 -0.10 -8.37
C LYS A 42 -5.44 0.83 -8.76
N ASP A 43 -6.63 0.26 -8.92
CA ASP A 43 -7.82 1.03 -9.31
C ASP A 43 -8.12 2.11 -8.27
N ALA A 44 -8.17 1.74 -6.99
CA ALA A 44 -8.44 2.66 -5.90
C ALA A 44 -7.36 3.75 -5.76
N ARG A 45 -6.09 3.42 -6.03
CA ARG A 45 -4.99 4.38 -6.04
C ARG A 45 -5.07 5.34 -7.22
N ASP A 46 -5.55 4.90 -8.37
CA ASP A 46 -5.55 5.70 -9.60
C ASP A 46 -6.80 6.61 -9.71
N GLU A 47 -7.72 6.51 -8.74
CA GLU A 47 -8.83 7.45 -8.57
C GLU A 47 -8.34 8.91 -8.46
N ALA A 48 -9.00 9.82 -9.18
CA ALA A 48 -8.78 11.26 -9.11
C ALA A 48 -9.54 11.87 -7.91
N THR A 49 -9.30 11.35 -6.71
CA THR A 49 -9.93 11.76 -5.45
C THR A 49 -8.88 12.02 -4.37
N LEU A 50 -9.26 12.72 -3.30
CA LEU A 50 -8.42 12.88 -2.11
C LEU A 50 -7.99 11.52 -1.53
N SER A 51 -8.90 10.54 -1.51
CA SER A 51 -8.58 9.18 -1.07
C SER A 51 -7.52 8.54 -1.97
N GLY A 52 -7.63 8.72 -3.30
CA GLY A 52 -6.61 8.30 -4.26
C GLY A 52 -5.25 8.97 -4.01
N ASP A 53 -5.23 10.28 -3.73
CA ASP A 53 -4.00 11.01 -3.35
C ASP A 53 -3.36 10.42 -2.09
N VAL A 54 -4.15 10.17 -1.04
CA VAL A 54 -3.63 9.58 0.20
C VAL A 54 -3.11 8.16 -0.04
N ARG A 55 -3.78 7.34 -0.86
CA ARG A 55 -3.29 6.00 -1.24
C ARG A 55 -1.94 6.10 -1.97
N ARG A 56 -1.79 7.03 -2.90
CA ARG A 56 -0.51 7.30 -3.60
C ARG A 56 0.59 7.73 -2.62
N ALA A 57 0.27 8.61 -1.67
CA ALA A 57 1.21 9.07 -0.65
C ALA A 57 1.67 7.93 0.27
N ILE A 58 0.75 7.04 0.69
CA ILE A 58 1.09 5.84 1.48
C ILE A 58 2.05 4.94 0.69
N HIS A 59 1.76 4.69 -0.59
CA HIS A 59 2.61 3.84 -1.43
C HIS A 59 4.00 4.44 -1.73
N SER A 60 4.12 5.76 -1.72
CA SER A 60 5.38 6.47 -1.99
C SER A 60 6.21 6.70 -0.71
N SER A 61 5.67 6.34 0.46
CA SER A 61 6.34 6.48 1.75
C SER A 61 7.36 5.35 1.96
N ASP A 62 8.47 5.68 2.62
CA ASP A 62 9.43 4.68 3.09
C ASP A 62 8.94 3.92 4.34
N LEU A 63 7.83 4.36 4.95
CA LEU A 63 7.24 3.72 6.11
C LEU A 63 6.48 2.44 5.71
N SER A 64 6.61 1.40 6.53
CA SER A 64 5.79 0.19 6.36
C SER A 64 4.33 0.47 6.69
N LEU A 65 3.41 -0.29 6.05
CA LEU A 65 1.97 -0.20 6.34
C LEU A 65 1.66 -0.41 7.84
N ARG A 66 2.44 -1.25 8.52
CA ARG A 66 2.30 -1.49 9.96
C ARG A 66 2.67 -0.25 10.77
N GLU A 67 3.76 0.44 10.42
CA GLU A 67 4.17 1.68 11.08
C GLU A 67 3.13 2.78 10.87
N ILE A 68 2.67 2.96 9.63
CA ILE A 68 1.63 3.96 9.30
C ILE A 68 0.36 3.69 10.11
N ALA A 69 -0.14 2.45 10.09
CA ALA A 69 -1.35 2.07 10.82
C ALA A 69 -1.20 2.31 12.34
N THR A 70 -0.06 1.89 12.90
CA THR A 70 0.23 2.04 14.35
C THR A 70 0.23 3.51 14.75
N GLN A 71 0.94 4.37 14.01
CA GLN A 71 1.02 5.79 14.32
C GLN A 71 -0.32 6.52 14.07
N ALA A 72 -1.11 6.07 13.10
CA ALA A 72 -2.46 6.58 12.85
C ALA A 72 -3.52 6.03 13.82
N GLY A 73 -3.17 5.12 14.72
CA GLY A 73 -4.09 4.53 15.70
C GLY A 73 -5.15 3.61 15.09
N ILE A 74 -4.83 2.93 13.98
CA ILE A 74 -5.70 1.94 13.32
C ILE A 74 -4.97 0.61 13.19
N THR A 75 -5.71 -0.47 12.92
CA THR A 75 -5.08 -1.76 12.64
C THR A 75 -4.57 -1.82 11.19
N PRO A 76 -3.53 -2.62 10.89
CA PRO A 76 -3.06 -2.81 9.52
C PRO A 76 -4.14 -3.31 8.56
N ILE A 77 -5.10 -4.10 9.04
CA ILE A 77 -6.23 -4.58 8.24
C ILE A 77 -7.13 -3.42 7.80
N VAL A 78 -7.42 -2.47 8.71
CA VAL A 78 -8.21 -1.29 8.36
C VAL A 78 -7.51 -0.44 7.29
N LEU A 79 -6.18 -0.35 7.38
CA LEU A 79 -5.39 0.33 6.36
C LEU A 79 -5.40 -0.43 5.02
N ASP A 80 -5.27 -1.76 5.04
CA ASP A 80 -5.33 -2.58 3.82
C ASP A 80 -6.69 -2.47 3.12
N ASP A 81 -7.80 -2.57 3.87
CA ASP A 81 -9.16 -2.38 3.34
C ASP A 81 -9.35 -0.98 2.70
N PHE A 82 -8.68 0.04 3.25
CA PHE A 82 -8.71 1.38 2.65
C PHE A 82 -7.89 1.45 1.34
N LEU A 83 -6.72 0.80 1.31
CA LEU A 83 -5.87 0.75 0.14
C LEU A 83 -6.50 -0.02 -1.03
N THR A 84 -7.30 -1.05 -0.74
CA THR A 84 -8.08 -1.79 -1.75
C THR A 84 -9.39 -1.10 -2.13
N GLY A 85 -9.77 -0.01 -1.46
CA GLY A 85 -11.04 0.67 -1.69
C GLY A 85 -12.26 -0.05 -1.10
N GLU A 86 -12.06 -1.14 -0.36
CA GLU A 86 -13.13 -1.88 0.33
C GLU A 86 -13.73 -1.09 1.50
N ARG A 87 -12.97 -0.13 2.05
CA ARG A 87 -13.38 0.69 3.18
C ARG A 87 -13.00 2.16 3.00
N THR A 88 -13.88 3.04 3.44
CA THR A 88 -13.56 4.47 3.63
C THR A 88 -12.99 4.72 5.02
N LEU A 89 -12.09 5.70 5.12
CA LEU A 89 -11.59 6.16 6.41
C LEU A 89 -12.38 7.38 6.88
N ARG A 90 -12.54 7.50 8.20
CA ARG A 90 -13.07 8.72 8.79
C ARG A 90 -12.06 9.86 8.61
N SER A 91 -12.56 11.09 8.52
CA SER A 91 -11.73 12.30 8.35
C SER A 91 -10.63 12.39 9.40
N ASP A 92 -10.92 12.08 10.67
CA ASP A 92 -9.93 12.12 11.75
C ASP A 92 -8.77 11.13 11.55
N VAL A 93 -9.04 9.99 10.93
CA VAL A 93 -8.02 8.99 10.59
C VAL A 93 -7.19 9.49 9.41
N MET A 94 -7.82 10.09 8.39
CA MET A 94 -7.13 10.67 7.24
C MET A 94 -6.16 11.76 7.67
N ASP A 95 -6.56 12.64 8.61
CA ASP A 95 -5.69 13.67 9.17
C ASP A 95 -4.49 13.07 9.91
N ARG A 96 -4.69 12.01 10.70
CA ARG A 96 -3.58 11.33 11.38
C ARG A 96 -2.63 10.67 10.38
N ILE A 97 -3.14 10.03 9.34
CA ILE A 97 -2.31 9.45 8.27
C ILE A 97 -1.51 10.54 7.55
N ALA A 98 -2.16 11.65 7.19
CA ALA A 98 -1.49 12.79 6.55
C ALA A 98 -0.32 13.30 7.41
N ASN A 99 -0.55 13.48 8.72
CA ASN A 99 0.49 13.89 9.66
C ASN A 99 1.65 12.88 9.75
N VAL A 100 1.37 11.57 9.78
CA VAL A 100 2.40 10.51 9.78
C VAL A 100 3.24 10.55 8.51
N LEU A 101 2.62 10.86 7.38
CA LEU A 101 3.29 11.01 6.07
C LEU A 101 4.00 12.36 5.90
N GLY A 102 4.01 13.22 6.92
CA GLY A 102 4.66 14.52 6.89
C GLY A 102 3.85 15.64 6.23
N TYR A 103 2.60 15.37 5.84
CA TYR A 103 1.67 16.39 5.37
C TYR A 103 0.97 17.05 6.57
N LYS A 104 1.09 18.37 6.69
CA LYS A 104 0.32 19.14 7.66
C LYS A 104 -0.93 19.68 6.99
N ALA A 105 -2.11 19.39 7.54
CA ALA A 105 -3.31 20.12 7.21
C ALA A 105 -3.15 21.57 7.69
N THR A 106 -2.86 22.50 6.78
CA THR A 106 -2.82 23.92 7.10
C THR A 106 -4.25 24.46 7.12
N HIS A 107 -4.80 24.64 8.31
CA HIS A 107 -6.06 25.34 8.48
C HIS A 107 -5.76 26.84 8.61
N GLU A 108 -5.63 27.55 7.49
CA GLU A 108 -5.74 29.01 7.51
C GLU A 108 -7.22 29.35 7.69
N ALA A 109 -7.64 29.54 8.93
CA ALA A 109 -8.93 30.13 9.23
C ALA A 109 -8.90 31.58 8.73
N SER A 110 -9.40 31.81 7.51
CA SER A 110 -9.83 33.14 7.10
C SER A 110 -10.94 33.57 8.05
N ARG A 111 -10.58 34.42 9.02
CA ARG A 111 -11.56 35.20 9.78
C ARG A 111 -12.28 36.10 8.77
N ILE A 112 -13.57 35.83 8.56
CA ILE A 112 -14.53 36.82 8.08
C ILE A 112 -15.20 37.40 9.33
#